data_AF-A0A2V5NBV7-F1
#
_entry.id   AF-A0A2V5NBV7-F1
#
_cell.length_a   1.000
_cell.length_b   1.000
_cell.length_c   1.000
_cell.angle_alpha   90.00
_cell.angle_beta   90.00
_cell.angle_gamma   90.00
#
_symmetry.space_group_name_H-M   'P 1'
#
loop_
_entity.id
_entity.type
_entity.pdbx_description
1 polymer ?
#
loop_
_entity_poly.entity_id
_entity_poly.type
_entity_poly.pdbx_seq_one_letter_code
_entity_poly.pdbx_strand_id
1 'polypeptide(L)'
;MTKAIIDFSGYTGPDLFPAAQKIHDDTTTNAATFATPPVTMAAFQTLIDTFKSALNKKASKATADIIAFNVARNDLETALGNLGNYVNIIADGDPAILVQSGFPSYETARTPDTTPPGAPQNLVVRQGDLSGTLIARYQPDRQHSINDVQTNTGDPNTESDWKPAGMFSGGKANLGGFTPGTVIWVRVRTCGLKGVMGAWSDPAKLMVV
;
A
#
# COMPACT_ATOMS: atom_id res chain seq x y z
N MET A 1 11.91 -4.97 5.19
CA MET A 1 12.69 -3.81 5.62
C MET A 1 11.91 -3.18 6.74
N THR A 2 12.52 -3.13 7.90
CA THR A 2 11.91 -2.59 9.11
C THR A 2 12.10 -1.06 9.12
N LYS A 3 11.07 -0.30 9.51
CA LYS A 3 11.15 1.16 9.64
C LYS A 3 10.61 1.61 10.98
N ALA A 4 11.19 2.67 11.53
CA ALA A 4 10.75 3.33 12.73
C ALA A 4 9.48 4.14 12.43
N ILE A 5 8.51 4.11 13.34
CA ILE A 5 7.32 4.94 13.29
C ILE A 5 7.71 6.37 13.65
N ILE A 6 7.42 7.31 12.75
CA ILE A 6 7.75 8.74 12.91
C ILE A 6 6.52 9.60 13.22
N ASP A 7 5.31 9.04 13.05
CA ASP A 7 4.05 9.71 13.34
C ASP A 7 3.51 9.24 14.70
N PHE A 8 3.42 10.19 15.63
CA PHE A 8 2.95 9.98 16.98
C PHE A 8 1.60 10.65 17.26
N SER A 9 0.94 11.20 16.23
CA SER A 9 -0.36 11.88 16.37
C SER A 9 -1.45 10.97 16.98
N GLY A 10 -1.36 9.66 16.74
CA GLY A 10 -2.26 8.65 17.30
C GLY A 10 -2.04 8.33 18.78
N TYR A 11 -0.93 8.76 19.40
CA TYR A 11 -0.64 8.47 20.81
C TYR A 11 -1.49 9.32 21.75
N THR A 12 -2.01 8.73 22.82
CA THR A 12 -2.64 9.53 23.87
C THR A 12 -1.59 10.31 24.65
N GLY A 13 -1.99 11.39 25.33
CA GLY A 13 -1.04 12.19 26.12
C GLY A 13 -0.25 11.35 27.15
N PRO A 14 -0.91 10.50 27.96
CA PRO A 14 -0.24 9.60 28.88
C PRO A 14 0.67 8.54 28.23
N ASP A 15 0.40 8.11 27.00
CA ASP A 15 1.21 7.11 26.30
C ASP A 15 2.41 7.73 25.57
N LEU A 16 2.28 8.98 25.12
CA LEU A 16 3.34 9.69 24.40
C LEU A 16 4.56 9.97 25.29
N PHE A 17 4.35 10.36 26.55
CA PHE A 17 5.44 10.63 27.50
C PHE A 17 6.38 9.43 27.71
N PRO A 18 5.91 8.24 28.15
CA PRO A 18 6.78 7.10 28.38
C PRO A 18 7.43 6.60 27.08
N ALA A 19 6.74 6.68 25.94
CA ALA A 19 7.32 6.33 24.65
C ALA A 19 8.50 7.26 24.28
N ALA A 20 8.32 8.59 24.42
CA ALA A 20 9.37 9.56 24.16
C ALA A 20 10.57 9.41 25.13
N GLN A 21 10.31 9.15 26.41
CA GLN A 21 11.36 8.90 27.40
C GLN A 21 12.17 7.64 27.07
N LYS A 22 11.49 6.55 26.69
CA LYS A 22 12.17 5.31 26.27
C LYS A 22 13.08 5.55 25.06
N ILE A 23 12.59 6.27 24.04
CA ILE A 23 13.37 6.64 22.86
C ILE A 23 14.60 7.46 23.27
N HIS A 24 14.42 8.42 24.17
CA HIS A 24 15.52 9.24 24.68
C HIS A 24 16.60 8.38 25.35
N ASP A 25 16.20 7.50 26.26
CA ASP A 25 17.13 6.71 27.08
C ASP A 25 17.89 5.68 26.24
N ASP A 26 17.20 5.01 25.32
CA ASP A 26 17.79 4.01 24.43
C ASP A 26 18.74 4.65 23.41
N THR A 27 18.35 5.78 22.81
CA THR A 27 19.22 6.52 21.87
C THR A 27 20.46 7.08 22.58
N THR A 28 20.32 7.53 23.83
CA THR A 28 21.45 7.99 24.66
C THR A 28 22.38 6.85 25.04
N THR A 29 21.83 5.68 25.39
CA THR A 29 22.60 4.48 25.69
C THR A 29 23.42 4.01 24.47
N ASN A 30 22.85 4.16 23.27
CA ASN A 30 23.46 3.75 22.00
C ASN A 30 24.04 4.95 21.21
N ALA A 31 24.58 5.96 21.91
CA ALA A 31 25.09 7.18 21.29
C ALA A 31 26.22 6.96 20.25
N ALA A 32 26.96 5.85 20.33
CA ALA A 32 27.97 5.50 19.32
C ALA A 32 27.33 5.17 17.95
N THR A 33 26.15 4.56 17.95
CA THR A 33 25.36 4.28 16.74
C THR A 33 24.66 5.56 16.26
N PHE A 34 24.19 6.40 17.18
CA PHE A 34 23.41 7.61 16.91
C PHE A 34 24.21 8.89 17.21
N ALA A 35 25.38 9.03 16.59
CA ALA A 35 26.38 10.03 16.98
C ALA A 35 25.99 11.50 16.67
N THR A 36 25.12 11.73 15.68
CA THR A 36 24.80 13.08 15.18
C THR A 36 23.29 13.27 15.03
N PRO A 37 22.52 13.22 16.14
CA PRO A 37 21.09 13.38 16.05
C PRO A 37 20.73 14.84 15.66
N PRO A 38 19.71 15.05 14.81
CA PRO A 38 19.28 16.39 14.38
C PRO A 38 18.70 17.23 15.52
N VAL A 39 18.24 16.58 16.59
CA VAL A 39 17.85 17.20 17.86
C VAL A 39 18.78 16.61 18.92
N THR A 40 19.49 17.46 19.68
CA THR A 40 20.38 16.96 20.74
C THR A 40 19.56 16.25 21.82
N MET A 41 20.12 15.20 22.44
CA MET A 41 19.39 14.45 23.47
C MET A 41 19.01 15.34 24.67
N ALA A 42 19.85 16.33 25.02
CA ALA A 42 19.53 17.33 26.04
C ALA A 42 18.34 18.24 25.65
N ALA A 43 18.27 18.69 24.39
CA ALA A 43 17.12 19.46 23.92
C ALA A 43 15.86 18.60 23.87
N PHE A 44 16.00 17.33 23.46
CA PHE A 44 14.90 16.37 23.44
C PHE A 44 14.34 16.11 24.85
N GLN A 45 15.19 15.90 25.86
CA GLN A 45 14.76 15.77 27.26
C GLN A 45 14.01 17.02 27.75
N THR A 46 14.46 18.22 27.36
CA THR A 46 13.78 19.48 27.70
C THR A 46 12.35 19.51 27.13
N LEU A 47 12.14 19.02 25.91
CA LEU A 47 10.81 18.92 25.30
C LEU A 47 9.93 17.89 26.02
N ILE A 48 10.50 16.74 26.39
CA ILE A 48 9.81 15.70 27.16
C ILE A 48 9.33 16.26 28.51
N ASP A 49 10.19 16.96 29.24
CA ASP A 49 9.87 17.55 30.54
C ASP A 49 8.80 18.65 30.42
N THR A 50 8.90 19.48 29.37
CA THR A 50 7.92 20.51 29.07
C THR A 50 6.55 19.90 28.77
N PHE A 51 6.50 18.85 27.94
CA PHE A 51 5.28 18.12 27.65
C PHE A 51 4.67 17.48 28.90
N LYS A 52 5.49 16.80 29.72
CA LYS A 52 5.03 16.19 30.98
C LYS A 52 4.43 17.21 31.94
N SER A 53 5.08 18.36 32.09
CA SER A 53 4.58 19.47 32.91
C SER A 53 3.24 20.01 32.39
N ALA A 54 3.13 20.22 31.07
CA ALA A 54 1.90 20.69 30.44
C ALA A 54 0.75 19.67 30.51
N LEU A 55 1.06 18.37 30.36
CA LEU A 55 0.10 17.28 30.51
C LEU A 55 -0.55 17.28 31.90
N ASN A 56 0.24 17.48 32.95
CA ASN A 56 -0.27 17.57 34.33
C ASN A 56 -1.15 18.81 34.53
N LYS A 57 -0.75 19.96 33.99
CA LYS A 57 -1.50 21.23 34.12
C LYS A 57 -2.82 21.21 33.34
N LYS A 58 -2.89 20.47 32.23
CA LYS A 58 -4.11 20.33 31.40
C LYS A 58 -5.36 19.93 32.20
N ALA A 59 -5.18 19.24 33.34
CA ALA A 59 -6.28 18.87 34.24
C ALA A 59 -7.06 20.08 34.80
N SER A 60 -6.45 21.27 34.87
CA SER A 60 -7.10 22.52 35.29
C SER A 60 -8.24 22.95 34.34
N LYS A 61 -8.18 22.51 33.08
CA LYS A 61 -9.04 22.94 31.96
C LYS A 61 -9.00 24.44 31.65
N ALA A 62 -8.02 25.17 32.19
CA ALA A 62 -7.80 26.57 31.81
C ALA A 62 -7.35 26.67 30.35
N THR A 63 -7.86 27.66 29.61
CA THR A 63 -7.53 27.85 28.19
C THR A 63 -6.02 27.95 27.95
N ALA A 64 -5.31 28.67 28.82
CA ALA A 64 -3.85 28.80 28.73
C ALA A 64 -3.12 27.46 28.89
N ASP A 65 -3.56 26.59 29.82
CA ASP A 65 -2.96 25.28 30.05
C ASP A 65 -3.23 24.31 28.89
N ILE A 66 -4.42 24.39 28.26
CA ILE A 66 -4.75 23.61 27.06
C ILE A 66 -3.88 24.05 25.88
N ILE A 67 -3.69 25.36 25.68
CA ILE A 67 -2.82 25.88 24.63
C ILE A 67 -1.37 25.44 24.86
N ALA A 68 -0.85 25.60 26.09
CA ALA A 68 0.49 25.18 26.44
C ALA A 68 0.71 23.67 26.22
N PHE A 69 -0.28 22.83 26.54
CA PHE A 69 -0.24 21.40 26.24
C PHE A 69 -0.15 21.12 24.74
N ASN A 70 -0.98 21.77 23.91
CA ASN A 70 -0.97 21.54 22.47
C ASN A 70 0.36 21.98 21.82
N VAL A 71 0.92 23.11 22.25
CA VAL A 71 2.24 23.59 21.79
C VAL A 71 3.32 22.58 22.18
N ALA A 72 3.41 22.22 23.46
CA ALA A 72 4.41 21.26 23.94
C ALA A 72 4.29 19.89 23.25
N ARG A 73 3.06 19.45 22.95
CA ARG A 73 2.81 18.22 22.19
C ARG A 73 3.33 18.32 20.76
N ASN A 74 2.99 19.40 20.05
CA ASN A 74 3.44 19.62 18.68
C ASN A 74 4.97 19.66 18.57
N ASP A 75 5.63 20.34 19.51
CA ASP A 75 7.10 20.46 19.52
C ASP A 75 7.76 19.10 19.80
N LEU A 76 7.19 18.32 20.73
CA LEU A 76 7.67 16.96 21.02
C LEU A 76 7.47 16.02 19.82
N GLU A 77 6.29 16.02 19.19
CA GLU A 77 6.01 15.21 18.00
C GLU A 77 6.92 15.59 16.83
N THR A 78 7.21 16.88 16.65
CA THR A 78 8.16 17.36 15.64
C THR A 78 9.57 16.84 15.90
N ALA A 79 10.04 16.89 17.15
CA ALA A 79 11.35 16.36 17.52
C ALA A 79 11.42 14.83 17.33
N LEU A 80 10.38 14.10 17.71
CA LEU A 80 10.26 12.65 17.48
C LEU A 80 10.29 12.30 15.99
N GLY A 81 9.59 13.06 15.15
CA GLY A 81 9.61 12.88 13.70
C GLY A 81 11.00 13.08 13.11
N ASN A 82 11.70 14.14 13.53
CA ASN A 82 13.07 14.43 13.08
C ASN A 82 14.05 13.32 13.51
N LEU A 83 13.97 12.89 14.77
CA LEU A 83 14.80 11.80 15.30
C LEU A 83 14.49 10.46 14.63
N GLY A 84 13.22 10.14 14.43
CA GLY A 84 12.81 8.89 13.78
C GLY A 84 13.23 8.81 12.32
N ASN A 85 13.20 9.94 11.60
CA ASN A 85 13.78 10.03 10.25
C ASN A 85 15.30 9.78 10.27
N TYR A 86 16.02 10.37 11.21
CA TYR A 86 17.44 10.12 11.39
C TYR A 86 17.75 8.66 11.71
N VAL A 87 17.01 8.04 12.64
CA VAL A 87 17.13 6.61 12.97
C VAL A 87 16.88 5.74 11.74
N ASN A 88 15.87 6.05 10.94
CA ASN A 88 15.60 5.33 9.69
C ASN A 88 16.76 5.43 8.69
N ILE A 89 17.47 6.56 8.63
CA ILE A 89 18.66 6.74 7.78
C ILE A 89 19.83 5.89 8.31
N ILE A 90 20.08 5.91 9.62
CA ILE A 90 21.20 5.16 10.23
C ILE A 90 20.96 3.65 10.19
N ALA A 91 19.73 3.20 10.42
CA ALA A 91 19.39 1.79 10.42
C ALA A 91 19.37 1.18 9.02
N ASP A 92 19.06 1.96 7.98
CA ASP A 92 18.93 1.49 6.58
C ASP A 92 18.13 0.18 6.42
N GLY A 93 17.12 0.01 7.28
CA GLY A 93 16.29 -1.20 7.29
C GLY A 93 16.78 -2.37 8.13
N ASP A 94 17.91 -2.24 8.82
CA ASP A 94 18.42 -3.21 9.79
C ASP A 94 17.62 -3.16 11.10
N PRO A 95 16.86 -4.21 11.43
CA PRO A 95 16.08 -4.25 12.67
C PRO A 95 16.95 -4.22 13.93
N ALA A 96 18.20 -4.71 13.87
CA ALA A 96 19.09 -4.74 15.03
C ALA A 96 19.53 -3.33 15.44
N ILE A 97 19.86 -2.48 14.46
CA ILE A 97 20.17 -1.06 14.69
C ILE A 97 18.91 -0.31 15.13
N LEU A 98 17.76 -0.60 14.52
CA LEU A 98 16.53 0.11 14.82
C LEU A 98 16.07 -0.12 16.27
N VAL A 99 16.12 -1.37 16.76
CA VAL A 99 15.76 -1.70 18.15
C VAL A 99 16.60 -0.93 19.17
N GLN A 100 17.87 -0.61 18.86
CA GLN A 100 18.73 0.18 19.75
C GLN A 100 18.24 1.63 19.96
N SER A 101 17.44 2.18 19.06
CA SER A 101 16.90 3.54 19.19
C SER A 101 15.69 3.63 20.13
N GLY A 102 15.08 2.49 20.47
CA GLY A 102 13.84 2.44 21.24
C GLY A 102 12.57 2.82 20.47
N PHE A 103 12.67 3.22 19.20
CA PHE A 103 11.50 3.55 18.37
C PHE A 103 10.63 2.31 18.11
N PRO A 104 9.28 2.47 18.19
CA PRO A 104 8.37 1.49 17.63
C PRO A 104 8.62 1.30 16.13
N SER A 105 8.46 0.07 15.64
CA SER A 105 8.81 -0.27 14.26
C SER A 105 7.72 -1.04 13.52
N TYR A 106 7.72 -0.93 12.20
CA TYR A 106 6.83 -1.68 11.31
C TYR A 106 7.59 -2.27 10.12
N GLU A 107 7.10 -3.39 9.60
CA GLU A 107 7.63 -3.98 8.37
C GLU A 107 7.01 -3.33 7.13
N THR A 108 7.87 -2.92 6.20
CA THR A 108 7.45 -2.50 4.85
C THR A 108 7.41 -3.65 3.86
N ALA A 109 8.00 -4.81 4.20
CA ALA A 109 7.98 -5.98 3.34
C ALA A 109 6.56 -6.53 3.28
N ARG A 110 5.93 -6.41 2.10
CA ARG A 110 4.70 -7.15 1.78
C ARG A 110 5.12 -8.42 1.06
N THR A 111 4.86 -9.58 1.65
CA THR A 111 4.97 -10.84 0.91
C THR A 111 3.95 -10.81 -0.22
N PRO A 112 4.36 -10.90 -1.50
CA PRO A 112 3.43 -10.90 -2.61
C PRO A 112 2.46 -12.08 -2.48
N ASP A 113 1.17 -11.80 -2.57
CA ASP A 113 0.18 -12.87 -2.68
C ASP A 113 0.28 -13.52 -4.07
N THR A 114 0.93 -14.68 -4.11
CA THR A 114 1.11 -15.51 -5.31
C THR A 114 -0.01 -16.53 -5.47
N THR A 115 -1.08 -16.46 -4.67
CA THR A 115 -2.28 -17.28 -4.90
C THR A 115 -2.82 -16.98 -6.30
N PRO A 116 -3.09 -17.99 -7.14
CA PRO A 116 -3.68 -17.76 -8.45
C PRO A 116 -5.00 -16.99 -8.35
N PRO A 117 -5.21 -15.93 -9.14
CA PRO A 117 -6.49 -15.24 -9.20
C PRO A 117 -7.62 -16.18 -9.61
N GLY A 118 -8.82 -15.92 -9.09
CA GLY A 118 -10.05 -16.54 -9.58
C GLY A 118 -10.33 -16.21 -11.05
N ALA A 119 -11.22 -16.98 -11.67
CA ALA A 119 -11.70 -16.70 -13.01
C ALA A 119 -12.54 -15.40 -13.03
N PRO A 120 -12.31 -14.47 -13.98
CA PRO A 120 -13.17 -13.31 -14.18
C PRO A 120 -14.63 -13.72 -14.38
N GLN A 121 -15.54 -12.94 -13.81
CA GLN A 121 -16.98 -13.21 -13.80
C GLN A 121 -17.74 -12.24 -14.73
N ASN A 122 -18.99 -12.56 -15.04
CA ASN A 122 -19.89 -11.69 -15.81
C ASN A 122 -19.30 -11.22 -17.16
N LEU A 123 -18.59 -12.11 -17.86
CA LEU A 123 -18.08 -11.79 -19.19
C LEU A 123 -19.26 -11.61 -20.16
N VAL A 124 -19.37 -10.42 -20.71
CA VAL A 124 -20.36 -10.06 -21.73
C VAL A 124 -19.65 -9.38 -22.88
N VAL A 125 -19.96 -9.81 -24.11
CA VAL A 125 -19.41 -9.23 -25.33
C VAL A 125 -20.47 -8.37 -26.01
N ARG A 126 -20.08 -7.17 -26.45
CA ARG A 126 -20.95 -6.21 -27.16
C ARG A 126 -20.29 -5.78 -28.47
N GLN A 127 -21.08 -5.28 -29.41
CA GLN A 127 -20.52 -4.64 -30.60
C GLN A 127 -19.74 -3.40 -30.19
N GLY A 128 -18.61 -3.16 -30.87
CA GLY A 128 -17.92 -1.88 -30.79
C GLY A 128 -18.54 -0.86 -31.74
N ASP A 129 -18.02 0.36 -31.69
CA ASP A 129 -18.56 1.48 -32.47
C ASP A 129 -18.19 1.40 -33.97
N LEU A 130 -17.21 0.56 -34.33
CA LEU A 130 -16.74 0.34 -35.70
C LEU A 130 -17.05 -1.08 -36.14
N SER A 131 -17.34 -1.26 -37.44
CA SER A 131 -17.50 -2.59 -38.01
C SER A 131 -16.23 -3.41 -37.83
N GLY A 132 -16.37 -4.69 -37.48
CA GLY A 132 -15.23 -5.55 -37.19
C GLY A 132 -14.62 -5.36 -35.78
N THR A 133 -15.31 -4.64 -34.89
CA THR A 133 -14.87 -4.42 -33.50
C THR A 133 -15.87 -4.94 -32.47
N LEU A 134 -15.36 -5.38 -31.33
CA LEU A 134 -16.15 -5.85 -30.19
C LEU A 134 -15.58 -5.34 -28.87
N ILE A 135 -16.44 -5.24 -27.87
CA ILE A 135 -16.10 -4.80 -26.52
C ILE A 135 -16.46 -5.94 -25.57
N ALA A 136 -15.45 -6.53 -24.94
CA ALA A 136 -15.65 -7.45 -23.83
C ALA A 136 -15.68 -6.65 -22.51
N ARG A 137 -16.73 -6.85 -21.72
CA ARG A 137 -16.82 -6.34 -20.34
C ARG A 137 -16.88 -7.52 -19.39
N TYR A 138 -16.17 -7.44 -18.28
CA TYR A 138 -16.06 -8.50 -17.29
C TYR A 138 -15.73 -7.92 -15.92
N GLN A 139 -16.03 -8.67 -14.87
CA GLN A 139 -15.60 -8.39 -13.52
C GLN A 139 -14.32 -9.18 -13.22
N PRO A 140 -13.14 -8.54 -13.18
CA PRO A 140 -11.91 -9.23 -12.83
C PRO A 140 -11.90 -9.60 -11.34
N ASP A 141 -11.12 -10.63 -11.01
CA ASP A 141 -10.98 -11.14 -9.63
C ASP A 141 -10.30 -10.12 -8.70
N ARG A 142 -9.37 -9.33 -9.25
CA ARG A 142 -8.61 -8.32 -8.51
C ARG A 142 -8.95 -6.90 -8.96
N GLN A 143 -9.08 -6.00 -7.98
CA GLN A 143 -9.15 -4.57 -8.20
C GLN A 143 -7.81 -4.06 -8.75
N HIS A 144 -7.82 -3.21 -9.78
CA HIS A 144 -6.62 -2.75 -10.50
C HIS A 144 -5.79 -3.89 -11.14
N SER A 145 -6.47 -4.80 -11.83
CA SER A 145 -5.87 -5.95 -12.52
C SER A 145 -5.43 -5.65 -13.95
N ILE A 146 -4.48 -6.46 -14.43
CA ILE A 146 -4.25 -6.72 -15.84
C ILE A 146 -4.89 -8.07 -16.16
N ASN A 147 -5.57 -8.16 -17.30
CA ASN A 147 -6.30 -9.35 -17.71
C ASN A 147 -5.85 -9.77 -19.11
N ASP A 148 -5.55 -11.05 -19.26
CA ASP A 148 -5.19 -11.68 -20.53
C ASP A 148 -6.48 -12.12 -21.23
N VAL A 149 -6.61 -11.76 -22.50
CA VAL A 149 -7.82 -11.99 -23.30
C VAL A 149 -7.44 -12.83 -24.51
N GLN A 150 -8.25 -13.85 -24.77
CA GLN A 150 -8.13 -14.69 -25.94
C GLN A 150 -9.42 -14.73 -26.75
N THR A 151 -9.26 -14.95 -28.05
CA THR A 151 -10.36 -15.09 -28.99
C THR A 151 -10.28 -16.39 -29.77
N ASN A 152 -11.43 -16.89 -30.21
CA ASN A 152 -11.54 -18.11 -31.01
C ASN A 152 -12.71 -17.94 -32.00
N THR A 153 -12.54 -18.38 -33.24
CA THR A 153 -13.56 -18.31 -34.31
C THR A 153 -14.23 -19.66 -34.60
N GLY A 154 -13.73 -20.75 -34.03
CA GLY A 154 -14.21 -22.13 -34.18
C GLY A 154 -14.92 -22.65 -32.92
N ASP A 155 -14.61 -23.89 -32.53
CA ASP A 155 -15.19 -24.53 -31.35
C ASP A 155 -14.50 -24.03 -30.06
N PRO A 156 -15.23 -23.45 -29.09
CA PRO A 156 -14.64 -22.99 -27.84
C PRO A 156 -14.07 -24.12 -26.96
N ASN A 157 -14.46 -25.38 -27.20
CA ASN A 157 -13.93 -26.54 -26.48
C ASN A 157 -12.56 -26.99 -27.02
N THR A 158 -12.15 -26.51 -28.19
CA THR A 158 -10.85 -26.82 -28.78
C THR A 158 -9.81 -25.83 -28.28
N GLU A 159 -8.98 -26.27 -27.32
CA GLU A 159 -8.01 -25.40 -26.64
C GLU A 159 -6.97 -24.78 -27.59
N SER A 160 -6.56 -25.49 -28.66
CA SER A 160 -5.54 -25.01 -29.62
C SER A 160 -5.99 -23.83 -30.49
N ASP A 161 -7.30 -23.60 -30.56
CA ASP A 161 -7.90 -22.62 -31.45
C ASP A 161 -7.97 -21.24 -30.81
N TRP A 162 -7.80 -21.16 -29.49
CA TRP A 162 -7.70 -19.90 -28.76
C TRP A 162 -6.41 -19.16 -29.10
N LYS A 163 -6.55 -17.91 -29.56
CA LYS A 163 -5.44 -17.01 -29.92
C LYS A 163 -5.38 -15.82 -28.97
N PRO A 164 -4.18 -15.34 -28.62
CA PRO A 164 -4.02 -14.13 -27.81
C PRO A 164 -4.60 -12.92 -28.53
N ALA A 165 -5.48 -12.20 -27.85
CA ALA A 165 -6.05 -10.94 -28.32
C ALA A 165 -5.41 -9.72 -27.65
N GLY A 166 -4.74 -9.93 -26.51
CA GLY A 166 -3.94 -8.92 -25.81
C GLY A 166 -4.15 -8.91 -24.30
N MET A 167 -3.44 -8.01 -23.63
CA MET A 167 -3.58 -7.75 -22.19
C MET A 167 -4.24 -6.39 -21.96
N PHE A 168 -5.22 -6.35 -21.06
CA PHE A 168 -6.05 -5.16 -20.82
C PHE A 168 -6.17 -4.86 -19.33
N SER A 169 -6.10 -3.59 -18.96
CA SER A 169 -6.29 -3.16 -17.58
C SER A 169 -7.78 -3.05 -17.23
N GLY A 170 -8.13 -3.47 -16.02
CA GLY A 170 -9.51 -3.41 -15.52
C GLY A 170 -10.48 -4.33 -16.26
N GLY A 171 -11.78 -4.01 -16.16
CA GLY A 171 -12.90 -4.86 -16.60
C GLY A 171 -13.39 -4.66 -18.03
N LYS A 172 -12.54 -4.15 -18.93
CA LYS A 172 -12.93 -3.83 -20.32
C LYS A 172 -11.78 -4.11 -21.28
N ALA A 173 -12.07 -4.88 -22.34
CA ALA A 173 -11.19 -5.06 -23.48
C ALA A 173 -11.88 -4.62 -24.78
N ASN A 174 -11.24 -3.71 -25.51
CA ASN A 174 -11.67 -3.35 -26.87
C ASN A 174 -10.86 -4.20 -27.85
N LEU A 175 -11.54 -5.02 -28.64
CA LEU A 175 -10.93 -5.92 -29.60
C LEU A 175 -11.38 -5.53 -31.01
N GLY A 176 -10.49 -5.69 -32.00
CA GLY A 176 -10.79 -5.32 -33.38
C GLY A 176 -9.99 -6.14 -34.39
N GLY A 177 -10.26 -5.89 -35.67
CA GLY A 177 -9.65 -6.63 -36.78
C GLY A 177 -10.39 -7.90 -37.15
N PHE A 178 -11.66 -8.04 -36.75
CA PHE A 178 -12.49 -9.19 -37.11
C PHE A 178 -13.23 -8.96 -38.42
N THR A 179 -13.42 -10.03 -39.19
CA THR A 179 -14.27 -10.00 -40.39
C THR A 179 -15.74 -9.96 -39.97
N PRO A 180 -16.53 -8.96 -40.42
CA PRO A 180 -17.97 -8.91 -40.16
C PRO A 180 -18.70 -10.18 -40.59
N GLY A 181 -19.74 -10.56 -39.85
CA GLY A 181 -20.47 -11.83 -40.03
C GLY A 181 -19.83 -13.04 -39.35
N THR A 182 -18.67 -12.88 -38.70
CA THR A 182 -17.99 -13.98 -37.99
C THR A 182 -18.43 -14.05 -36.53
N VAL A 183 -18.72 -15.25 -36.03
CA VAL A 183 -18.92 -15.50 -34.60
C VAL A 183 -17.56 -15.56 -33.91
N ILE A 184 -17.35 -14.67 -32.95
CA ILE A 184 -16.12 -14.62 -32.14
C ILE A 184 -16.46 -15.04 -30.72
N TRP A 185 -15.76 -16.06 -30.23
CA TRP A 185 -15.68 -16.42 -28.82
C TRP A 185 -14.58 -15.62 -28.14
N VAL A 186 -14.83 -15.21 -26.90
CA VAL A 186 -13.91 -14.47 -26.05
C VAL A 186 -13.84 -15.18 -24.70
N ARG A 187 -12.64 -15.30 -24.14
CA ARG A 187 -12.42 -15.68 -22.74
C ARG A 187 -11.35 -14.78 -22.13
N VAL A 188 -11.44 -14.60 -20.82
CA VAL A 188 -10.56 -13.68 -20.07
C VAL A 188 -10.05 -14.36 -18.82
N ARG A 189 -8.79 -14.09 -18.44
CA ARG A 189 -8.24 -14.48 -17.13
C ARG A 189 -7.53 -13.31 -16.48
N THR A 190 -7.59 -13.24 -15.15
CA THR A 190 -6.84 -12.22 -14.39
C THR A 190 -5.38 -12.64 -14.23
N CYS A 191 -4.46 -11.73 -14.51
CA CYS A 191 -3.03 -11.93 -14.27
C CYS A 191 -2.73 -11.66 -12.79
N GLY A 192 -2.11 -12.64 -12.13
CA GLY A 192 -1.62 -12.52 -10.76
C GLY A 192 -0.23 -11.88 -10.70
N LEU A 193 0.33 -11.84 -9.50
CA LEU A 193 1.68 -11.32 -9.27
C LEU A 193 2.73 -12.36 -9.69
N LYS A 194 3.93 -11.89 -10.05
CA LYS A 194 5.10 -12.73 -10.39
C LYS A 194 4.83 -13.79 -11.46
N GLY A 195 3.98 -13.49 -12.45
CA GLY A 195 3.72 -14.38 -13.58
C GLY A 195 2.72 -15.51 -13.31
N VAL A 196 2.12 -15.57 -12.11
CA VAL A 196 1.03 -16.51 -11.82
C VAL A 196 -0.22 -16.09 -12.58
N MET A 197 -0.76 -16.98 -13.43
CA MET A 197 -1.98 -16.71 -14.20
C MET A 197 -3.20 -17.36 -13.53
N GLY A 198 -4.32 -16.64 -13.50
CA GLY A 198 -5.59 -17.16 -13.01
C GLY A 198 -6.27 -18.11 -13.99
N ALA A 199 -7.39 -18.68 -13.56
CA ALA A 199 -8.26 -19.49 -14.41
C ALA A 199 -8.97 -18.64 -15.47
N TRP A 200 -9.33 -19.26 -16.58
CA TRP A 200 -10.16 -18.64 -17.62
C TRP A 200 -11.62 -18.49 -17.14
N SER A 201 -12.25 -17.39 -17.53
CA SER A 201 -13.69 -17.19 -17.42
C SER A 201 -14.46 -18.19 -18.28
N ASP A 202 -15.75 -18.34 -18.01
CA ASP A 202 -16.66 -18.92 -18.98
C ASP A 202 -16.60 -18.12 -20.29
N PRO A 203 -16.57 -18.79 -21.46
CA PRO A 203 -16.46 -18.11 -22.74
C PRO A 203 -17.78 -17.44 -23.13
N ALA A 204 -17.69 -16.25 -23.72
CA ALA A 204 -18.83 -15.53 -24.26
C ALA A 204 -18.66 -15.34 -25.77
N LYS A 205 -19.75 -15.25 -26.52
CA LYS A 205 -19.71 -15.05 -27.98
C LYS A 205 -20.57 -13.90 -28.45
N LEU A 206 -20.17 -13.36 -29.60
CA LEU A 206 -20.96 -12.43 -30.39
C LEU A 206 -20.62 -12.60 -31.88
N MET A 207 -21.61 -12.48 -32.75
CA MET A 207 -21.36 -12.32 -34.18
C MET A 207 -21.05 -10.84 -34.45
N VAL A 208 -19.84 -10.55 -34.95
CA VAL A 208 -19.41 -9.17 -35.22
C VAL A 208 -20.14 -8.65 -36.46
N VAL A 209 -20.53 -7.38 -36.45
CA VAL A 209 -21.16 -6.65 -37.58
C VAL A 209 -20.21 -5.55 -38.05
#